data_AF-A0A6J5WRA3-F1
#
_entry.id   AF-A0A6J5WRA3-F1
#
_cell.length_a   1.000
_cell.length_b   1.000
_cell.length_c   1.000
_cell.angle_alpha   90.00
_cell.angle_beta   90.00
_cell.angle_gamma   90.00
#
_symmetry.space_group_name_H-M   'P 1'
#
loop_
_entity.id
_entity.type
_entity.pdbx_description
1 polymer ?
#
loop_
_entity_poly.entity_id
_entity_poly.type
_entity_poly.pdbx_seq_one_letter_code
_entity_poly.pdbx_strand_id
1 'polypeptide(L)'
;MDILTSIISIITRYTVEPVGRQVGYLIHYKRNFENLRRKLENLDAAKDRMKHMVDEDGRKGKKVHTDVQKWQAQAHKMIQEANKLLDDEDHAKTKCFCRVCPNLVSYHQLSRKSAKLAKKIELNEKVEFPSVSYNARLEEIFDTPSEDYMAFESRISMVNKIMAELRNPVTNLVGVYGIGGVGKSTLVQEVYRQAKTEKLFDDVVLVLDVKQFPEDEKRKEFRRKLLKS
;
A
#
# COMPACT_ATOMS: atom_id res chain seq x y z
N MET A 1 -42.28 34.33 -40.01
CA MET A 1 -41.63 34.74 -38.74
C MET A 1 -41.08 33.54 -37.98
N ASP A 2 -41.67 32.34 -38.13
CA ASP A 2 -41.34 31.15 -37.32
C ASP A 2 -39.98 30.49 -37.61
N ILE A 3 -39.50 30.57 -38.86
CA ILE A 3 -38.21 29.99 -39.26
C ILE A 3 -37.04 30.75 -38.62
N LEU A 4 -37.13 32.08 -38.55
CA LEU A 4 -36.13 32.94 -37.92
C LEU A 4 -36.05 32.70 -36.41
N THR A 5 -37.19 32.53 -35.74
CA THR A 5 -37.24 32.22 -34.30
C THR A 5 -36.66 30.84 -33.97
N SER A 6 -36.90 29.83 -34.82
CA SER A 6 -36.31 28.48 -34.63
C SER A 6 -34.79 28.47 -34.83
N ILE A 7 -34.28 29.19 -35.83
CA ILE A 7 -32.83 29.30 -36.06
C ILE A 7 -32.15 30.06 -34.91
N ILE A 8 -32.75 31.17 -34.46
CA ILE A 8 -32.24 31.93 -33.29
C ILE A 8 -32.25 31.06 -32.04
N SER A 9 -33.27 30.23 -31.81
CA SER A 9 -33.34 29.33 -30.64
C SER A 9 -32.24 28.27 -30.65
N ILE A 10 -31.95 27.67 -31.81
CA ILE A 10 -30.87 26.70 -31.98
C ILE A 10 -29.51 27.35 -31.75
N ILE A 11 -29.23 28.49 -32.40
CA ILE A 11 -27.98 29.25 -32.22
C ILE A 11 -27.80 29.66 -30.75
N THR A 12 -28.88 30.13 -30.10
CA THR A 12 -28.86 30.47 -28.67
C THR A 12 -28.49 29.25 -27.83
N ARG A 13 -29.09 28.07 -28.04
CA ARG A 13 -28.74 26.86 -27.27
C ARG A 13 -27.30 26.38 -27.49
N TYR A 14 -26.83 26.38 -28.74
CA TYR A 14 -25.46 25.92 -29.08
C TYR A 14 -24.37 26.90 -28.65
N THR A 15 -24.67 28.20 -28.51
CA THR A 15 -23.70 29.22 -28.09
C THR A 15 -23.74 29.50 -26.59
N VAL A 16 -24.92 29.40 -25.97
CA VAL A 16 -25.11 29.67 -24.53
C VAL A 16 -24.53 28.56 -23.66
N GLU A 17 -24.55 27.29 -24.09
CA GLU A 17 -23.98 26.21 -23.27
C GLU A 17 -22.43 26.29 -23.15
N PRO A 18 -21.66 26.52 -24.23
CA PRO A 18 -20.21 26.72 -24.14
C PRO A 18 -19.83 28.02 -23.44
N VAL A 19 -20.51 29.13 -23.74
CA VAL A 19 -20.27 30.44 -23.12
C VAL A 19 -20.68 30.44 -21.65
N GLY A 20 -21.81 29.83 -21.33
CA GLY A 20 -22.29 29.61 -19.97
C GLY A 20 -21.36 28.71 -19.16
N ARG A 21 -20.75 27.67 -19.76
CA ARG A 21 -19.69 26.88 -19.11
C ARG A 21 -18.43 27.70 -18.82
N GLN A 22 -18.00 28.58 -19.73
CA GLN A 22 -16.81 29.44 -19.54
C GLN A 22 -17.06 30.52 -18.48
N VAL A 23 -18.20 31.21 -18.53
CA VAL A 23 -18.57 32.23 -17.53
C VAL A 23 -18.93 31.59 -16.18
N GLY A 24 -19.48 30.37 -16.21
CA GLY A 24 -19.85 29.61 -15.01
C GLY A 24 -18.70 29.36 -14.06
N TYR A 25 -17.45 29.21 -14.55
CA TYR A 25 -16.29 29.09 -13.66
C TYR A 25 -15.97 30.38 -12.90
N LEU A 26 -16.25 31.56 -13.47
CA LEU A 26 -16.12 32.84 -12.77
C LEU A 26 -17.20 32.99 -11.70
N ILE A 27 -18.46 32.70 -12.06
CA ILE A 27 -19.62 32.80 -11.15
C ILE A 27 -19.50 31.79 -10.00
N HIS A 28 -19.03 30.57 -10.29
CA HIS A 28 -18.90 29.49 -9.31
C HIS A 28 -17.49 29.39 -8.70
N TYR A 29 -16.65 30.42 -8.82
CA TYR A 29 -15.28 30.43 -8.30
C TYR A 29 -15.20 29.94 -6.85
N LYS A 30 -15.90 30.64 -5.95
CA LYS A 30 -15.91 30.33 -4.52
C LYS A 30 -16.42 28.90 -4.25
N ARG A 31 -17.53 28.53 -4.90
CA ARG A 31 -18.13 27.20 -4.77
C ARG A 31 -17.20 26.08 -5.23
N ASN A 32 -16.42 26.29 -6.29
CA ASN A 32 -15.48 25.30 -6.81
C ASN A 32 -14.31 25.09 -5.84
N PHE A 33 -13.82 26.16 -5.21
CA PHE A 33 -12.78 26.07 -4.18
C PHE A 33 -13.28 25.47 -2.86
N GLU A 34 -14.47 25.84 -2.39
CA GLU A 34 -15.10 25.18 -1.23
C GLU A 34 -15.31 23.68 -1.48
N ASN A 35 -15.75 23.31 -2.69
CA ASN A 35 -15.87 21.92 -3.07
C ASN A 35 -14.51 21.20 -3.08
N LEU A 36 -13.45 21.85 -3.59
CA LEU A 36 -12.09 21.30 -3.57
C LEU A 36 -11.61 21.07 -2.13
N ARG A 37 -11.78 22.04 -1.22
CA ARG A 37 -11.40 21.92 0.20
C ARG A 37 -12.06 20.72 0.87
N ARG A 38 -13.39 20.62 0.73
CA ARG A 38 -14.17 19.48 1.25
C ARG A 38 -13.69 18.14 0.68
N LYS A 39 -13.43 18.07 -0.63
CA LYS A 39 -12.93 16.84 -1.27
C LYS A 39 -11.52 16.49 -0.83
N LEU A 40 -10.68 17.50 -0.58
CA LEU A 40 -9.32 17.31 -0.07
C LEU A 40 -9.33 16.75 1.35
N GLU A 41 -10.17 17.29 2.24
CA GLU A 41 -10.35 16.77 3.62
C GLU A 41 -10.76 15.29 3.62
N ASN A 42 -11.72 14.92 2.76
CA ASN A 42 -12.12 13.52 2.61
C ASN A 42 -10.99 12.61 2.14
N LEU A 43 -10.21 13.07 1.15
CA LEU A 43 -9.08 12.31 0.61
C LEU A 43 -7.97 12.13 1.66
N ASP A 44 -7.69 13.16 2.45
CA ASP A 44 -6.69 13.07 3.51
C ASP A 44 -7.11 12.07 4.60
N ALA A 45 -8.38 12.14 5.03
CA ALA A 45 -8.94 11.15 5.95
C ALA A 45 -8.91 9.72 5.38
N ALA A 46 -9.17 9.55 4.08
CA ALA A 46 -9.08 8.25 3.42
C ALA A 46 -7.63 7.73 3.36
N LYS A 47 -6.67 8.62 3.06
CA LYS A 47 -5.24 8.32 3.03
C LYS A 47 -4.76 7.87 4.42
N ASP A 48 -5.19 8.54 5.47
CA ASP A 48 -4.82 8.20 6.85
C ASP A 48 -5.40 6.87 7.28
N ARG A 49 -6.68 6.60 6.99
CA ARG A 49 -7.28 5.27 7.21
C ARG A 49 -6.50 4.17 6.49
N MET A 50 -6.16 4.38 5.22
CA MET A 50 -5.39 3.42 4.43
C MET A 50 -4.00 3.18 5.03
N LYS A 51 -3.34 4.24 5.51
CA LYS A 51 -2.04 4.15 6.16
C LYS A 51 -2.12 3.29 7.43
N HIS A 52 -3.13 3.51 8.28
CA HIS A 52 -3.35 2.69 9.47
C HIS A 52 -3.53 1.20 9.13
N MET A 53 -4.35 0.87 8.12
CA MET A 53 -4.54 -0.53 7.70
C MET A 53 -3.23 -1.17 7.20
N VAL A 54 -2.47 -0.43 6.39
CA VAL A 54 -1.17 -0.87 5.88
C VAL A 54 -0.17 -1.10 7.02
N ASP A 55 -0.09 -0.18 7.97
CA ASP A 55 0.83 -0.28 9.12
C ASP A 55 0.46 -1.48 10.02
N GLU A 56 -0.83 -1.72 10.24
CA GLU A 56 -1.31 -2.88 11.00
C GLU A 56 -0.99 -4.22 10.34
N ASP A 57 -1.19 -4.31 9.02
CA ASP A 57 -0.86 -5.52 8.27
C ASP A 57 0.66 -5.71 8.11
N GLY A 58 1.42 -4.63 8.00
CA GLY A 58 2.88 -4.65 8.03
C GLY A 58 3.43 -5.21 9.34
N ARG A 59 2.85 -4.83 10.50
CA ARG A 59 3.19 -5.42 11.80
C ARG A 59 2.90 -6.93 11.87
N LYS A 60 1.98 -7.43 11.05
CA LYS A 60 1.66 -8.86 10.92
C LYS A 60 2.54 -9.57 9.88
N GLY A 61 3.55 -8.89 9.32
CA GLY A 61 4.47 -9.45 8.32
C GLY A 61 3.85 -9.62 6.93
N LYS A 62 2.73 -8.96 6.64
CA LYS A 62 2.09 -9.02 5.32
C LYS A 62 2.70 -8.01 4.36
N LYS A 63 2.67 -8.33 3.07
CA LYS A 63 3.08 -7.41 1.99
C LYS A 63 1.85 -6.66 1.49
N VAL A 64 2.02 -5.37 1.23
CA VAL A 64 0.96 -4.48 0.71
C VAL A 64 0.80 -4.70 -0.80
N HIS A 65 -0.44 -4.69 -1.30
CA HIS A 65 -0.66 -4.79 -2.74
C HIS A 65 -0.13 -3.55 -3.50
N THR A 66 0.36 -3.76 -4.72
CA THR A 66 0.96 -2.70 -5.54
C THR A 66 -0.04 -1.62 -5.97
N ASP A 67 -1.30 -1.98 -6.16
CA ASP A 67 -2.38 -1.05 -6.48
C ASP A 67 -2.68 -0.09 -5.31
N VAL A 68 -2.64 -0.57 -4.06
CA VAL A 68 -2.75 0.25 -2.85
C VAL A 68 -1.61 1.25 -2.77
N GLN A 69 -0.37 0.81 -3.04
CA GLN A 69 0.80 1.71 -3.08
C GLN A 69 0.67 2.78 -4.17
N LYS A 70 0.23 2.39 -5.37
CA LYS A 70 -0.04 3.33 -6.47
C LYS A 70 -1.12 4.33 -6.10
N TRP A 71 -2.19 3.89 -5.45
CA TRP A 71 -3.27 4.76 -4.98
C TRP A 71 -2.77 5.76 -3.93
N GLN A 72 -1.97 5.33 -2.95
CA GLN A 72 -1.38 6.23 -1.94
C GLN A 72 -0.50 7.30 -2.59
N ALA A 73 0.33 6.93 -3.58
CA ALA A 73 1.17 7.87 -4.31
C ALA A 73 0.32 8.87 -5.12
N GLN A 74 -0.76 8.42 -5.75
CA GLN A 74 -1.68 9.30 -6.47
C GLN A 74 -2.41 10.26 -5.52
N ALA A 75 -2.88 9.76 -4.38
CA ALA A 75 -3.51 10.57 -3.34
C ALA A 75 -2.56 11.66 -2.84
N HIS A 76 -1.30 11.32 -2.53
CA HIS A 76 -0.29 12.28 -2.13
C HIS A 76 -0.06 13.37 -3.18
N LYS A 77 0.06 13.00 -4.46
CA LYS A 77 0.23 13.96 -5.56
C LYS A 77 -0.97 14.90 -5.68
N MET A 78 -2.20 14.39 -5.55
CA MET A 78 -3.40 15.23 -5.62
C MET A 78 -3.51 16.18 -4.43
N ILE A 79 -3.12 15.74 -3.23
CA ILE A 79 -3.06 16.61 -2.05
C ILE A 79 -2.08 17.76 -2.26
N GLN A 80 -0.88 17.48 -2.77
CA GLN A 80 0.11 18.51 -3.09
C GLN A 80 -0.40 19.50 -4.15
N GLU A 81 -1.02 18.99 -5.22
CA GLU A 81 -1.60 19.82 -6.28
C GLU A 81 -2.74 20.70 -5.74
N ALA A 82 -3.58 20.16 -4.85
CA ALA A 82 -4.68 20.90 -4.24
C ALA A 82 -4.18 22.00 -3.30
N ASN A 83 -3.22 21.70 -2.43
CA ASN A 83 -2.61 22.70 -1.54
C ASN A 83 -1.99 23.85 -2.32
N LYS A 84 -1.24 23.55 -3.39
CA LYS A 84 -0.69 24.58 -4.26
C LYS A 84 -1.77 25.46 -4.90
N LEU A 85 -2.89 24.88 -5.34
CA LEU A 85 -4.00 25.65 -5.89
C LEU A 85 -4.71 26.53 -4.83
N LEU A 86 -4.79 26.06 -3.58
CA LEU A 86 -5.33 26.83 -2.47
C LEU A 86 -4.40 28.01 -2.12
N ASP A 87 -3.09 27.78 -2.10
CA ASP A 87 -2.11 28.85 -1.94
C ASP A 87 -2.22 29.88 -3.07
N ASP A 88 -2.30 29.43 -4.34
CA ASP A 88 -2.48 30.31 -5.49
C ASP A 88 -3.79 31.14 -5.40
N GLU A 89 -4.87 30.56 -4.87
CA GLU A 89 -6.13 31.26 -4.60
C GLU A 89 -5.94 32.38 -3.57
N ASP A 90 -5.27 32.11 -2.45
CA ASP A 90 -5.09 33.09 -1.38
C ASP A 90 -4.12 34.20 -1.78
N HIS A 91 -3.12 33.90 -2.61
CA HIS A 91 -2.26 34.92 -3.24
C HIS A 91 -3.04 35.78 -4.25
N ALA A 92 -3.96 35.19 -5.03
CA ALA A 92 -4.81 35.93 -5.96
C ALA A 92 -5.82 36.87 -5.25
N LYS A 93 -6.20 36.56 -4.00
CA LYS A 93 -6.98 37.45 -3.14
C LYS A 93 -6.14 38.60 -2.57
N THR A 94 -4.87 38.34 -2.25
CA THR A 94 -3.99 39.29 -1.53
C THR A 94 -3.31 40.31 -2.44
N LYS A 95 -3.07 40.00 -3.73
CA LYS A 95 -2.36 40.88 -4.69
C LYS A 95 -3.11 42.14 -5.15
N CYS A 96 -4.30 42.43 -4.60
CA CYS A 96 -5.12 43.56 -5.03
C CYS A 96 -4.98 44.77 -4.07
N PHE A 97 -3.95 45.61 -4.26
CA PHE A 97 -3.79 46.91 -3.58
C PHE A 97 -4.37 48.09 -4.39
N CYS A 98 -4.95 47.84 -5.56
CA CYS A 98 -5.55 48.86 -6.41
C CYS A 98 -7.05 48.57 -6.60
N ARG A 99 -7.89 49.56 -6.36
CA ARG A 99 -9.36 49.51 -6.31
C ARG A 99 -10.07 49.05 -7.61
N VAL A 100 -9.33 48.67 -8.65
CA VAL A 100 -9.85 48.34 -9.98
C VAL A 100 -9.02 47.20 -10.60
N CYS A 101 -9.72 46.10 -10.93
CA CYS A 101 -9.32 44.92 -11.72
C CYS A 101 -8.98 43.63 -10.95
N PRO A 102 -9.96 42.74 -10.70
CA PRO A 102 -9.66 41.32 -10.57
C PRO A 102 -9.13 40.81 -11.92
N ASN A 103 -8.02 40.07 -11.92
CA ASN A 103 -7.57 39.34 -13.11
C ASN A 103 -8.57 38.20 -13.38
N LEU A 104 -9.67 38.50 -14.07
CA LEU A 104 -10.75 37.54 -14.36
C LEU A 104 -10.21 36.29 -15.07
N VAL A 105 -9.17 36.43 -15.91
CA VAL A 105 -8.53 35.29 -16.57
C VAL A 105 -7.87 34.35 -15.55
N SER A 106 -7.18 34.87 -14.53
CA SER A 106 -6.58 34.02 -13.49
C SER A 106 -7.64 33.35 -12.61
N TYR A 107 -8.70 34.09 -12.23
CA TYR A 107 -9.82 33.52 -11.46
C TYR A 107 -10.51 32.40 -12.24
N HIS A 108 -10.78 32.62 -13.53
CA HIS A 108 -11.34 31.61 -14.41
C HIS A 108 -10.44 30.36 -14.49
N GLN A 109 -9.13 30.54 -14.71
CA GLN A 109 -8.19 29.43 -14.79
C GLN A 109 -8.10 28.64 -13.48
N LEU A 110 -8.02 29.32 -12.34
CA LEU A 110 -7.97 28.73 -11.01
C LEU A 110 -9.24 27.95 -10.70
N SER A 111 -10.42 28.53 -10.93
CA SER A 111 -11.71 27.87 -10.75
C SER A 111 -11.89 26.64 -11.64
N ARG A 112 -11.43 26.71 -12.90
CA ARG A 112 -11.45 25.56 -13.79
C ARG A 112 -10.53 24.44 -13.32
N LYS A 113 -9.33 24.78 -12.83
CA LYS A 113 -8.38 23.81 -12.27
C LYS A 113 -8.92 23.16 -11.00
N SER A 114 -9.51 23.95 -10.08
CA SER A 114 -10.08 23.42 -8.84
C SER A 114 -11.26 22.48 -9.11
N ALA A 115 -12.18 22.84 -10.01
CA ALA A 115 -13.29 21.97 -10.41
C ALA A 115 -12.80 20.64 -11.02
N LYS A 116 -11.76 20.69 -11.88
CA LYS A 116 -11.17 19.49 -12.48
C LYS A 116 -10.49 18.60 -11.44
N LEU A 117 -9.72 19.18 -10.53
CA LEU A 117 -9.01 18.45 -9.50
C LEU A 117 -9.99 17.83 -8.49
N ALA A 118 -11.05 18.55 -8.09
CA ALA A 118 -12.09 18.03 -7.21
C ALA A 118 -12.77 16.78 -7.80
N LYS A 119 -13.06 16.79 -9.11
CA LYS A 119 -13.61 15.61 -9.81
C LYS A 119 -12.64 14.43 -9.82
N LYS A 120 -11.33 14.70 -10.00
CA LYS A 120 -10.30 13.65 -9.97
C LYS A 120 -10.16 13.04 -8.58
N ILE A 121 -10.17 13.87 -7.54
CA ILE A 121 -10.15 13.43 -6.14
C ILE A 121 -11.36 12.55 -5.84
N GLU A 122 -12.56 12.97 -6.27
CA GLU A 122 -13.78 12.17 -6.06
C GLU A 122 -13.72 10.77 -6.70
N LEU A 123 -13.12 10.66 -7.89
CA LEU A 123 -12.95 9.35 -8.54
C LEU A 123 -11.99 8.45 -7.76
N ASN A 124 -10.93 9.02 -7.19
CA ASN A 124 -9.96 8.28 -6.40
C ASN A 124 -10.47 7.91 -5.00
N GLU A 125 -11.32 8.75 -4.41
CA GLU A 125 -12.01 8.52 -3.13
C GLU A 125 -12.92 7.28 -3.19
N LYS A 126 -13.56 7.03 -4.35
CA LYS A 126 -14.48 5.89 -4.56
C LYS A 126 -13.78 4.56 -4.85
N VAL A 127 -12.44 4.53 -4.83
CA VAL A 127 -11.69 3.27 -5.03
C VAL A 127 -11.78 2.45 -3.75
N GLU A 128 -12.47 1.32 -3.83
CA GLU A 128 -12.56 0.36 -2.74
C GLU A 128 -11.54 -0.77 -2.93
N PHE A 129 -10.89 -1.16 -1.84
CA PHE A 129 -9.94 -2.26 -1.81
C PHE A 129 -10.52 -3.39 -0.95
N PRO A 130 -10.91 -4.54 -1.53
CA PRO A 130 -11.40 -5.70 -0.77
C PRO A 130 -10.36 -6.25 0.22
N SER A 131 -9.07 -6.12 -0.14
CA SER A 131 -7.94 -6.36 0.75
C SER A 131 -6.82 -5.37 0.44
N VAL A 132 -6.15 -4.88 1.49
CA VAL A 132 -5.02 -3.95 1.33
C VAL A 132 -3.66 -4.66 1.27
N SER A 133 -3.62 -5.91 1.73
CA SER A 133 -2.40 -6.69 1.86
C SER A 133 -2.65 -8.17 1.55
N TYR A 134 -1.56 -8.89 1.34
CA TYR A 134 -1.55 -10.33 1.20
C TYR A 134 -0.49 -10.91 2.12
N ASN A 135 -0.70 -12.16 2.54
CA ASN A 135 0.37 -12.91 3.19
C ASN A 135 1.47 -13.07 2.16
N ALA A 136 2.62 -12.44 2.40
CA ALA A 136 3.80 -12.79 1.65
C ALA A 136 3.99 -14.29 1.80
N ARG A 137 4.24 -15.02 0.71
CA ARG A 137 4.92 -16.31 0.85
C ARG A 137 6.14 -16.03 1.72
N LEU A 138 6.39 -16.89 2.71
CA LEU A 138 7.64 -16.90 3.43
C LEU A 138 8.72 -17.10 2.38
N GLU A 139 9.22 -16.01 1.79
CA GLU A 139 10.42 -16.03 0.99
C GLU A 139 11.52 -16.36 1.99
N GLU A 140 11.96 -17.60 1.85
CA GLU A 140 12.95 -18.27 2.65
C GLU A 140 14.23 -17.44 2.56
N ILE A 141 14.54 -16.72 3.64
CA ILE A 141 15.73 -15.87 3.75
C ILE A 141 17.05 -16.68 3.62
N PHE A 142 16.98 -18.00 3.38
CA PHE A 142 18.12 -18.91 3.47
C PHE A 142 18.32 -19.79 2.21
N ASP A 143 18.01 -19.27 1.02
CA ASP A 143 18.39 -19.95 -0.24
C ASP A 143 19.90 -19.95 -0.50
N THR A 144 20.67 -19.13 0.21
CA THR A 144 22.13 -19.15 0.15
C THR A 144 22.72 -19.81 1.41
N PRO A 145 23.70 -20.72 1.27
CA PRO A 145 24.50 -21.17 2.40
C PRO A 145 24.98 -19.95 3.16
N SER A 146 24.80 -19.93 4.48
CA SER A 146 25.60 -19.03 5.29
C SER A 146 27.06 -19.36 4.98
N GLU A 147 27.81 -18.37 4.50
CA GLU A 147 29.26 -18.43 4.31
C GLU A 147 29.98 -18.95 5.58
N ASP A 148 29.31 -18.92 6.73
CA ASP A 148 29.80 -19.37 8.03
C ASP A 148 29.55 -20.86 8.36
N TYR A 149 28.88 -21.67 7.52
CA TYR A 149 28.79 -23.11 7.79
C TYR A 149 30.12 -23.82 7.49
N MET A 150 31.00 -23.84 8.50
CA MET A 150 32.18 -24.69 8.48
C MET A 150 31.75 -26.15 8.64
N ALA A 151 31.80 -26.89 7.53
CA ALA A 151 31.44 -28.29 7.43
C ALA A 151 32.52 -29.20 8.05
N PHE A 152 32.60 -29.23 9.38
CA PHE A 152 33.38 -30.23 10.10
C PHE A 152 32.75 -31.62 9.95
N GLU A 153 33.56 -32.68 9.86
CA GLU A 153 33.09 -34.06 9.73
C GLU A 153 32.07 -34.44 10.83
N SER A 154 32.30 -33.99 12.06
CA SER A 154 31.40 -34.21 13.20
C SER A 154 30.02 -33.57 12.99
N ARG A 155 29.95 -32.40 12.36
CA ARG A 155 28.70 -31.70 12.05
C ARG A 155 27.97 -32.38 10.91
N ILE A 156 28.68 -32.76 9.84
CA ILE A 156 28.12 -33.54 8.73
C ILE A 156 27.50 -34.84 9.25
N SER A 157 28.22 -35.56 10.12
CA SER A 157 27.72 -36.78 10.76
C SER A 157 26.43 -36.52 11.55
N MET A 158 26.35 -35.41 12.29
CA MET A 158 25.17 -35.06 13.07
C MET A 158 23.97 -34.71 12.19
N VAL A 159 24.17 -33.92 11.12
CA VAL A 159 23.11 -33.61 10.15
C VAL A 159 22.57 -34.90 9.53
N ASN A 160 23.45 -35.80 9.09
CA ASN A 160 23.05 -37.08 8.49
C ASN A 160 22.24 -37.94 9.46
N LYS A 161 22.63 -37.98 10.75
CA LYS A 161 21.87 -38.70 11.78
C LYS A 161 20.47 -38.10 11.97
N ILE A 162 20.36 -36.77 12.04
CA ILE A 162 19.08 -36.09 12.16
C ILE A 162 18.21 -36.34 10.92
N MET A 163 18.77 -36.24 9.71
CA MET A 163 18.08 -36.51 8.46
C MET A 163 17.59 -37.97 8.35
N ALA A 164 18.38 -38.94 8.81
CA ALA A 164 17.97 -40.33 8.89
C ALA A 164 16.79 -40.51 9.85
N GLU A 165 16.83 -39.84 11.01
CA GLU A 165 15.75 -39.89 11.98
C GLU A 165 14.47 -39.20 11.47
N LEU A 166 14.59 -38.10 10.72
CA LEU A 166 13.45 -37.42 10.09
C LEU A 166 12.76 -38.27 9.01
N ARG A 167 13.46 -39.25 8.41
CA ARG A 167 12.86 -40.22 7.48
C ARG A 167 12.08 -41.32 8.19
N ASN A 168 12.24 -41.47 9.51
CA ASN A 168 11.54 -42.49 10.28
C ASN A 168 10.09 -42.06 10.53
N PRO A 169 9.08 -42.79 10.02
CA PRO A 169 7.68 -42.41 10.17
C PRO A 169 7.17 -42.46 11.61
N VAL A 170 7.90 -43.11 12.52
CA VAL A 170 7.55 -43.18 13.95
C VAL A 170 7.98 -41.92 14.70
N THR A 171 8.96 -41.18 14.17
CA THR A 171 9.58 -40.08 14.89
C THR A 171 8.87 -38.77 14.63
N ASN A 172 8.24 -38.24 15.69
CA ASN A 172 7.48 -37.00 15.65
C ASN A 172 8.26 -35.77 16.16
N LEU A 173 9.42 -35.98 16.81
CA LEU A 173 10.22 -34.91 17.41
C LEU A 173 11.69 -35.32 17.53
N VAL A 174 12.59 -34.47 17.04
CA VAL A 174 14.03 -34.56 17.27
C VAL A 174 14.49 -33.32 18.03
N GLY A 175 15.11 -33.52 19.19
CA GLY A 175 15.64 -32.45 20.03
C GLY A 175 17.16 -32.30 19.90
N VAL A 176 17.65 -31.08 19.67
CA VAL A 176 19.09 -30.75 19.69
C VAL A 176 19.38 -29.86 20.91
N TYR A 177 20.18 -30.36 21.85
CA TYR A 177 20.51 -29.67 23.09
C TYR A 177 22.03 -29.59 23.31
N GLY A 178 22.48 -28.69 24.19
CA GLY A 178 23.90 -28.49 24.50
C GLY A 178 24.22 -27.05 24.93
N ILE A 179 25.49 -26.80 25.27
CA ILE A 179 25.99 -25.53 25.77
C ILE A 179 25.72 -24.38 24.77
N GLY A 180 25.58 -23.15 25.27
CA GLY A 180 25.46 -21.95 24.43
C GLY A 180 26.66 -21.77 23.49
N GLY A 181 26.47 -21.16 22.32
CA GLY A 181 27.55 -20.84 21.39
C GLY A 181 28.11 -21.99 20.54
N VAL A 182 27.71 -23.25 20.77
CA VAL A 182 28.21 -24.41 20.02
C VAL A 182 27.63 -24.58 18.60
N GLY A 183 26.80 -23.65 18.14
CA GLY A 183 26.24 -23.67 16.77
C GLY A 183 25.00 -24.56 16.56
N LYS A 184 24.21 -24.85 17.61
CA LYS A 184 22.97 -25.65 17.48
C LYS A 184 21.98 -25.08 16.46
N SER A 185 21.75 -23.78 16.48
CA SER A 185 20.85 -23.13 15.52
C SER A 185 21.38 -23.25 14.09
N THR A 186 22.69 -23.17 13.91
CA THR A 186 23.37 -23.38 12.62
C THR A 186 23.21 -24.82 12.13
N LEU A 187 23.28 -25.81 13.04
CA LEU A 187 23.01 -27.22 12.68
C LEU A 187 21.57 -27.40 12.18
N VAL A 188 20.58 -26.81 12.86
CA VAL A 188 19.16 -26.90 12.47
C VAL A 188 18.91 -26.19 11.12
N GLN A 189 19.60 -25.09 10.83
CA GLN A 189 19.56 -24.43 9.52
C GLN A 189 20.03 -25.36 8.40
N GLU A 190 21.11 -26.11 8.62
CA GLU A 190 21.63 -27.04 7.61
C GLU A 190 20.70 -28.26 7.41
N VAL A 191 20.12 -28.80 8.48
CA VAL A 191 19.06 -29.84 8.39
C VAL A 191 17.87 -29.35 7.58
N TYR A 192 17.40 -28.12 7.85
CA TYR A 192 16.31 -27.49 7.10
C TYR A 192 16.61 -27.43 5.59
N ARG A 193 17.82 -26.96 5.24
CA ARG A 193 18.28 -26.85 3.85
C ARG A 193 18.28 -28.21 3.16
N GLN A 194 18.82 -29.24 3.82
CA GLN A 194 18.86 -30.59 3.27
C GLN A 194 17.46 -31.19 3.11
N ALA A 195 16.59 -31.07 4.11
CA ALA A 195 15.20 -31.54 4.04
C ALA A 195 14.44 -30.93 2.86
N LYS A 196 14.69 -29.64 2.55
CA LYS A 196 14.13 -28.98 1.36
C LYS A 196 14.74 -29.47 0.06
N THR A 197 16.06 -29.55 0.00
CA THR A 197 16.79 -30.01 -1.20
C THR A 197 16.34 -31.41 -1.60
N GLU A 198 16.17 -32.29 -0.62
CA GLU A 198 15.73 -33.66 -0.82
C GLU A 198 14.20 -33.81 -0.97
N LYS A 199 13.44 -32.72 -0.78
CA LYS A 199 11.97 -32.72 -0.74
C LYS A 199 11.42 -33.82 0.20
N LEU A 200 12.00 -33.91 1.39
CA LEU A 200 11.69 -34.96 2.36
C LEU A 200 10.26 -34.85 2.90
N PHE A 201 9.70 -33.64 2.92
CA PHE A 201 8.33 -33.35 3.35
C PHE A 201 7.65 -32.43 2.34
N ASP A 202 6.32 -32.46 2.31
CA ASP A 202 5.51 -31.54 1.51
C ASP A 202 5.79 -30.08 1.89
N ASP A 203 5.89 -29.82 3.20
CA ASP A 203 6.18 -28.50 3.76
C ASP A 203 7.25 -28.56 4.84
N VAL A 204 8.20 -27.61 4.79
CA VAL A 204 9.27 -27.47 5.80
C VAL A 204 9.37 -26.01 6.24
N VAL A 205 9.25 -25.77 7.54
CA VAL A 205 9.29 -24.44 8.16
C VAL A 205 10.42 -24.36 9.19
N LEU A 206 11.26 -23.32 9.10
CA LEU A 206 12.29 -23.02 10.08
C LEU A 206 11.89 -21.83 10.95
N VAL A 207 12.00 -21.98 12.27
CA VAL A 207 11.76 -20.89 13.24
C VAL A 207 12.96 -20.78 14.19
N LEU A 208 13.73 -19.70 14.05
CA LEU A 208 14.99 -19.50 14.80
C LEU A 208 14.81 -18.73 16.10
N ASP A 209 13.89 -17.76 16.13
CA ASP A 209 13.57 -16.99 17.34
C ASP A 209 12.22 -17.41 17.89
N VAL A 210 12.27 -18.27 18.91
CA VAL A 210 11.09 -18.78 19.61
C VAL A 210 10.84 -18.06 20.93
N LYS A 211 11.68 -17.08 21.32
CA LYS A 211 11.55 -16.40 22.62
C LYS A 211 10.28 -15.55 22.72
N GLN A 212 9.68 -15.21 21.58
CA GLN A 212 8.50 -14.36 21.50
C GLN A 212 7.19 -15.11 21.81
N PHE A 213 7.23 -16.42 22.04
CA PHE A 213 6.04 -17.24 22.29
C PHE A 213 6.16 -18.01 23.62
N PRO A 214 5.12 -17.98 24.47
CA PRO A 214 4.97 -18.92 25.59
C PRO A 214 5.07 -20.37 25.11
N GLU A 215 5.68 -21.28 25.89
CA GLU A 215 5.94 -22.69 25.49
C GLU A 215 4.67 -23.43 25.03
N ASP A 216 3.54 -23.16 25.67
CA ASP A 216 2.22 -23.72 25.38
C ASP A 216 1.61 -23.16 24.07
N GLU A 217 2.02 -21.99 23.63
CA GLU A 217 1.56 -21.36 22.37
C GLU A 217 2.45 -21.71 21.17
N LYS A 218 3.74 -22.01 21.38
CA LYS A 218 4.69 -22.37 20.31
C LYS A 218 4.13 -23.46 19.40
N ARG A 219 3.57 -24.52 19.99
CA ARG A 219 3.08 -25.68 19.23
C ARG A 219 1.84 -25.36 18.39
N LYS A 220 0.94 -24.51 18.88
CA LYS A 220 -0.23 -24.03 18.13
C LYS A 220 0.22 -23.12 16.99
N GLU A 221 1.17 -22.25 17.25
CA GLU A 221 1.73 -21.33 16.26
C GLU A 221 2.48 -22.08 15.14
N PHE A 222 3.26 -23.11 15.48
CA PHE A 222 3.90 -23.98 14.48
C PHE A 222 2.88 -24.70 13.60
N ARG A 223 1.81 -25.28 14.18
CA ARG A 223 0.73 -25.90 13.40
C ARG A 223 0.01 -24.89 12.52
N ARG A 224 -0.25 -23.68 13.02
CA ARG A 224 -0.84 -22.59 12.24
C ARG A 224 0.03 -22.18 11.06
N LYS A 225 1.36 -22.20 11.23
CA LYS A 225 2.33 -21.92 10.16
C LYS A 225 2.37 -23.03 9.12
N LEU A 226 2.26 -24.30 9.53
CA LEU A 226 2.18 -25.45 8.59
C LEU A 226 0.89 -25.43 7.76
N LEU A 227 -0.26 -25.08 8.35
CA LEU A 227 -1.56 -25.00 7.64
C LEU A 227 -1.68 -23.84 6.64
N LYS A 228 -0.66 -22.98 6.55
CA LYS A 228 -0.63 -21.80 5.68
C LYS A 228 0.48 -21.84 4.62
N SER A 229 1.32 -22.87 4.69
CA SER A 229 2.25 -23.27 3.62
C SER A 229 1.45 -23.93 2.51
#